data_AF-A0A3A2YZW9-F1
#
_entry.id   AF-A0A3A2YZW9-F1
#
_cell.length_a   1.000
_cell.length_b   1.000
_cell.length_c   1.000
_cell.angle_alpha   90.00
_cell.angle_beta   90.00
_cell.angle_gamma   90.00
#
_symmetry.space_group_name_H-M   'P 1'
#
loop_
_entity.id
_entity.type
_entity.pdbx_description
1 polymer ?
#
loop_
_entity_poly.entity_id
_entity_poly.type
_entity_poly.pdbx_seq_one_letter_code
_entity_poly.pdbx_strand_id
1 'polypeptide(L)' 'MWTASGGLRGRSLRVAITFTAVMGFSLFGYNQGMMAGLIDGEEFTNSFDILKIPPDASPGTKHYVNVIRGAVTACYEIG' A
#
# COMPACT_ATOMS: atom_id res chain seq x y z
N MET A 1 -13.54 -36.58 -8.39
CA MET A 1 -13.98 -35.31 -9.04
C MET A 1 -13.85 -34.21 -8.01
N TRP A 2 -12.94 -33.25 -8.22
CA TRP A 2 -12.85 -32.06 -7.38
C TRP A 2 -14.03 -31.17 -7.77
N THR A 3 -14.99 -30.93 -6.88
CA THR A 3 -16.04 -29.94 -7.14
C THR A 3 -15.42 -28.55 -7.11
N ALA A 4 -15.96 -27.59 -7.88
CA ALA A 4 -15.44 -26.21 -7.94
C ALA A 4 -15.35 -25.50 -6.57
N SER A 5 -16.02 -26.04 -5.54
CA SER A 5 -16.03 -25.54 -4.17
C SER A 5 -15.19 -26.36 -3.18
N GLY A 6 -14.34 -27.28 -3.67
CA GLY A 6 -13.54 -28.16 -2.80
C GLY A 6 -14.37 -29.07 -1.89
N GLY A 7 -15.60 -29.41 -2.31
CA GLY A 7 -16.56 -30.19 -1.52
C GLY A 7 -17.42 -29.38 -0.53
N LEU A 8 -17.13 -28.09 -0.32
CA LEU A 8 -17.91 -27.25 0.60
C LEU A 8 -19.27 -26.86 0.01
N ARG A 9 -20.30 -26.81 0.88
CA ARG A 9 -21.67 -26.40 0.54
C ARG A 9 -22.30 -25.57 1.66
N GLY A 10 -23.36 -24.82 1.33
CA GLY A 10 -24.19 -24.11 2.29
C GLY A 10 -23.42 -23.06 3.10
N ARG A 11 -23.60 -23.07 4.43
CA ARG A 11 -22.99 -22.09 5.34
C ARG A 11 -21.46 -22.14 5.33
N SER A 12 -20.87 -23.34 5.30
CA SER A 12 -19.42 -23.50 5.32
C SER A 12 -18.76 -22.89 4.08
N LEU A 13 -19.35 -23.10 2.89
CA LEU A 13 -18.88 -22.46 1.67
C LEU A 13 -18.95 -20.92 1.75
N ARG A 14 -20.05 -20.37 2.29
CA ARG A 14 -20.19 -18.91 2.45
C ARG A 14 -19.11 -18.33 3.36
N VAL A 15 -18.81 -18.97 4.49
CA VAL A 15 -17.75 -18.52 5.40
C VAL A 15 -16.38 -18.57 4.71
N ALA A 16 -16.08 -19.64 3.96
CA ALA A 16 -14.81 -19.75 3.24
C ALA A 16 -14.63 -18.65 2.18
N ILE A 17 -15.70 -18.33 1.43
CA ILE A 17 -15.71 -17.23 0.46
C ILE A 17 -15.50 -15.89 1.17
N THR A 18 -16.26 -15.61 2.24
CA THR A 18 -16.14 -14.36 3.00
C THR A 18 -14.74 -14.20 3.57
N PHE A 19 -14.17 -15.24 4.16
CA PHE A 19 -12.80 -15.20 4.69
C PHE A 19 -11.79 -14.87 3.59
N THR A 20 -11.88 -15.54 2.45
CA THR A 20 -10.98 -15.29 1.31
C THR A 20 -11.12 -13.85 0.79
N ALA A 21 -12.35 -13.36 0.66
CA ALA A 21 -12.61 -11.99 0.22
C ALA A 21 -12.07 -10.94 1.20
N VAL A 22 -12.29 -11.15 2.51
CA VAL A 22 -11.78 -10.25 3.55
C VAL A 22 -10.27 -10.26 3.58
N MET A 23 -9.62 -11.43 3.47
CA MET A 23 -8.16 -11.52 3.40
C MET A 23 -7.60 -10.75 2.20
N GLY A 24 -8.25 -10.86 1.03
CA GLY A 24 -7.88 -10.07 -0.15
C GLY A 24 -7.98 -8.56 0.08
N PHE A 25 -9.08 -8.10 0.67
CA PHE A 25 -9.27 -6.68 1.01
C PHE A 25 -8.28 -6.18 2.08
N SER A 26 -7.99 -7.01 3.09
CA SER A 26 -7.00 -6.69 4.12
C SER A 26 -5.59 -6.57 3.54
N LEU A 27 -5.20 -7.44 2.61
CA LEU A 27 -3.91 -7.36 1.91
C LEU A 27 -3.82 -6.12 1.02
N PHE A 28 -4.91 -5.75 0.34
CA PHE A 28 -5.01 -4.50 -0.41
C PHE A 28 -4.77 -3.29 0.51
N GLY A 29 -5.49 -3.21 1.63
CA GLY A 29 -5.33 -2.12 2.60
C GLY A 29 -3.94 -2.10 3.26
N TYR A 30 -3.34 -3.26 3.51
CA TYR A 30 -1.97 -3.36 4.04
C TYR A 30 -0.96 -2.75 3.08
N ASN A 31 -1.03 -3.08 1.78
CA ASN A 31 -0.10 -2.56 0.79
C ASN A 31 -0.19 -1.03 0.68
N GLN A 32 -1.42 -0.49 0.70
CA GLN A 32 -1.65 0.96 0.69
C GLN A 32 -1.13 1.64 1.96
N GLY A 33 -1.45 1.09 3.14
CA GLY A 33 -1.03 1.64 4.42
C GLY A 33 0.49 1.57 4.65
N MET A 34 1.14 0.52 4.17
CA MET A 34 2.58 0.36 4.25
C MET A 34 3.32 1.44 3.46
N MET A 35 2.91 1.71 2.21
CA MET A 35 3.57 2.71 1.37
C MET A 35 3.45 4.13 1.95
N ALA A 36 2.30 4.47 2.52
CA ALA A 36 2.10 5.74 3.22
C ALA A 36 3.04 5.93 4.43
N GLY A 37 3.45 4.83 5.08
CA GLY A 37 4.44 4.86 6.18
C GLY A 37 5.89 4.91 5.71
N LEU A 38 6.23 4.20 4.62
CA LEU A 38 7.59 4.11 4.09
C LEU A 38 8.04 5.38 3.36
N ILE A 39 7.13 6.10 2.69
CA ILE A 39 7.47 7.28 1.87
C ILE A 39 8.08 8.44 2.69
N ASP A 40 7.82 8.48 4.01
CA ASP A 40 8.40 9.46 4.94
C ASP A 40 9.55 8.88 5.80
N GLY A 41 9.84 7.58 5.65
CA GLY A 41 10.92 6.93 6.38
C GLY A 41 12.30 7.46 5.95
N GLU A 42 13.17 7.73 6.93
CA GLU A 42 14.53 8.21 6.67
C GLU A 42 15.32 7.26 5.75
N GLU A 43 15.20 5.95 5.95
CA GLU A 43 15.86 4.92 5.12
C GLU A 43 15.40 4.91 3.65
N PHE A 44 14.10 5.08 3.42
CA PHE A 44 13.55 5.11 2.06
C PHE A 44 13.97 6.39 1.34
N THR A 45 13.88 7.53 2.02
CA THR A 45 14.25 8.84 1.46
C THR A 45 15.77 8.99 1.28
N ASN A 46 16.59 8.25 2.03
CA ASN A 46 18.04 8.17 1.81
C ASN A 46 18.40 7.35 0.55
N SER A 47 17.52 6.46 0.10
CA SER A 47 17.73 5.69 -1.14
C SER A 47 17.43 6.52 -2.40
N PHE A 48 16.66 7.61 -2.25
CA PHE A 48 16.25 8.49 -3.34
C PHE A 48 16.48 9.96 -2.94
N ASP A 49 17.63 10.52 -3.29
CA ASP A 49 18.02 11.90 -2.93
C ASP A 49 16.95 12.96 -3.28
N ILE A 50 16.17 12.74 -4.34
CA ILE A 50 15.07 13.63 -4.76
C ILE A 50 13.90 13.67 -3.76
N LEU A 51 13.77 12.66 -2.89
CA LEU A 51 12.73 12.58 -1.87
C LEU A 51 13.19 13.12 -0.52
N LYS A 52 14.45 13.53 -0.37
CA LYS A 52 15.01 14.00 0.89
C LYS A 52 14.69 15.49 1.09
N ILE A 53 14.17 15.83 2.27
CA ILE A 53 13.95 17.22 2.65
C ILE A 53 15.22 17.73 3.34
N PRO A 54 15.88 18.79 2.83
CA PRO A 54 17.02 19.41 3.51
C PRO A 54 16.64 19.98 4.89
N PRO A 55 17.56 19.98 5.87
CA PRO A 55 17.29 20.52 7.21
C PRO A 55 16.82 21.98 7.19
N ASP A 56 17.43 22.80 6.32
CA ASP A 56 17.17 24.25 6.20
C ASP A 56 16.22 24.58 5.02
N ALA A 57 15.40 23.61 4.59
CA ALA A 57 14.52 23.79 3.46
C ALA A 57 13.45 24.87 3.70
N SER A 58 13.30 25.78 2.74
CA SER A 58 12.22 26.75 2.71
C SER A 58 10.84 26.06 2.70
N PRO A 59 9.76 26.72 3.16
CA PRO A 59 8.40 26.17 3.06
C PRO A 59 8.02 25.73 1.63
N GLY A 60 8.48 26.46 0.61
CA GLY A 60 8.25 26.11 -0.80
C GLY A 60 8.97 24.83 -1.22
N THR A 61 10.22 24.65 -0.78
CA THR A 61 10.99 23.43 -1.04
C THR A 61 10.36 22.20 -0.39
N LYS A 62 9.88 22.34 0.86
CA LYS A 62 9.17 21.26 1.57
C LYS A 62 7.89 20.85 0.83
N HIS A 63 7.12 21.83 0.35
CA HIS A 63 5.91 21.57 -0.42
C HIS A 63 6.21 20.80 -1.72
N TYR A 64 7.22 21.25 -2.48
CA TYR A 64 7.65 20.59 -3.71
C TYR A 64 8.04 19.12 -3.49
N VAL A 65 8.87 18.82 -2.49
CA VAL A 65 9.28 17.44 -2.19
C VAL A 65 8.09 16.57 -1.78
N ASN A 66 7.14 17.11 -1.01
CA ASN A 66 5.93 16.38 -0.63
C ASN A 66 5.02 16.05 -1.82
N VAL A 67 4.93 16.94 -2.82
CA VAL A 67 4.20 16.66 -4.07
C VAL A 67 4.85 15.50 -4.83
N ILE A 68 6.18 15.47 -4.92
CA ILE A 68 6.91 14.36 -5.56
C ILE A 68 6.68 13.05 -4.82
N ARG A 69 6.80 13.05 -3.48
CA ARG A 69 6.51 11.87 -2.64
C ARG A 69 5.11 11.33 -2.90
N GLY A 70 4.10 12.21 -2.98
CA GLY A 70 2.73 11.83 -3.34
C GLY A 70 2.61 11.22 -4.74
N ALA A 71 3.33 11.75 -5.73
CA ALA A 71 3.36 11.18 -7.08
C ALA A 71 3.99 9.78 -7.10
N VAL A 72 5.08 9.56 -6.35
CA VAL A 72 5.71 8.24 -6.22
C VAL A 72 4.79 7.24 -5.54
N THR A 73 4.08 7.64 -4.47
CA THR A 73 3.05 6.80 -3.85
C THR A 73 1.95 6.44 -4.83
N ALA A 74 1.45 7.41 -5.61
CA ALA A 74 0.42 7.14 -6.61
C ALA A 74 0.89 6.17 -7.70
N CYS A 75 2.13 6.30 -8.19
CA CYS A 75 2.71 5.34 -9.14
C CYS A 75 2.83 3.93 -8.55
N TYR A 76 3.14 3.80 -7.25
CA TYR A 76 3.21 2.52 -6.56
C TYR A 76 1.83 1.88 -6.39
N GLU A 77 0.82 2.67 -6.02
CA GLU A 77 -0.54 2.17 -5.76
C GLU A 77 -1.31 1.78 -7.04
N ILE A 78 -0.92 2.32 -8.20
CA ILE A 78 -1.50 1.98 -9.51
C ILE A 78 -0.89 0.70 -10.12
N GLY A 79 0.22 0.19 -9.55
CA GLY A 79 0.95 -1.00 -10.03
C GLY A 79 0.11 -2.26 -10.16
#